data_AF-A0A7J9GWC0-F1
#
_entry.id   AF-A0A7J9GWC0-F1
#
_cell.length_a   1.000
_cell.length_b   1.000
_cell.length_c   1.000
_cell.angle_alpha   90.00
_cell.angle_beta   90.00
_cell.angle_gamma   90.00
#
_symmetry.space_group_name_H-M   'P 1'
#
loop_
_entity.id
_entity.type
_entity.pdbx_description
1 polymer ?
#
loop_
_entity_poly.entity_id
_entity_poly.type
_entity_poly.pdbx_seq_one_letter_code
_entity_poly.pdbx_strand_id
1 'polypeptide(L)'
;AWLTYFWRRAKVHCIEEDIAEDRLQFWISRSGQTPTSHDAVDVDRGLFELRKLGIEQQLWEASRKEIDHPSAASLSNNNDPENSL
;
A
#
# COMPACT_ATOMS: atom_id res chain seq x y z
N ALA A 1 1.64 -9.82 -6.67
CA ALA A 1 1.51 -9.06 -7.93
C ALA A 1 1.50 -7.56 -7.64
N TRP A 2 1.88 -6.69 -8.59
CA TRP A 2 1.97 -5.24 -8.39
C TRP A 2 0.64 -4.59 -7.97
N LEU A 3 -0.50 -4.99 -8.57
CA LEU A 3 -1.82 -4.45 -8.20
C LEU A 3 -2.17 -4.72 -6.74
N THR A 4 -1.90 -5.94 -6.24
CA THR A 4 -2.07 -6.27 -4.82
C THR A 4 -1.24 -5.36 -3.91
N TYR A 5 -0.02 -5.01 -4.31
CA TYR A 5 0.84 -4.11 -3.54
C TYR A 5 0.27 -2.69 -3.49
N PHE A 6 -0.10 -2.13 -4.64
CA PHE A 6 -0.67 -0.78 -4.72
C PHE A 6 -1.96 -0.65 -3.90
N TRP A 7 -2.90 -1.59 -4.04
CA TRP A 7 -4.16 -1.55 -3.29
C TRP A 7 -3.96 -1.78 -1.79
N ARG A 8 -3.04 -2.67 -1.40
CA ARG A 8 -2.67 -2.82 0.02
C ARG A 8 -2.11 -1.53 0.59
N ARG A 9 -1.23 -0.85 -0.16
CA ARG A 9 -0.63 0.40 0.28
C ARG A 9 -1.65 1.53 0.35
N ALA A 10 -2.55 1.63 -0.64
CA ALA A 10 -3.66 2.59 -0.64
C ALA A 10 -4.52 2.42 0.61
N LYS A 11 -4.92 1.17 0.93
CA LYS A 11 -5.65 0.85 2.17
C LYS A 11 -4.91 1.31 3.43
N VAL A 12 -3.61 1.02 3.54
CA VAL A 12 -2.81 1.38 4.74
C VAL A 12 -2.76 2.89 4.97
N HIS A 13 -2.70 3.70 3.91
CA HIS A 13 -2.72 5.16 4.01
C HIS A 13 -4.14 5.75 3.90
N CYS A 14 -5.21 4.94 4.02
CA CYS A 14 -6.62 5.36 3.90
C CYS A 14 -6.95 6.12 2.60
N ILE A 15 -6.26 5.78 1.50
CA ILE A 15 -6.51 6.34 0.17
C ILE A 15 -7.58 5.50 -0.53
N GLU A 16 -8.70 6.13 -0.93
CA GLU A 16 -9.84 5.45 -1.58
C GLU A 16 -10.21 4.16 -0.83
N GLU A 17 -10.33 4.21 0.50
CA GLU A 17 -10.31 3.02 1.38
C GLU A 17 -11.38 1.96 1.02
N ASP A 18 -12.58 2.41 0.67
CA ASP A 18 -13.69 1.57 0.22
C ASP A 18 -13.34 0.82 -1.07
N ILE A 19 -12.78 1.51 -2.07
CA ILE A 19 -12.34 0.91 -3.32
C ILE A 19 -11.11 0.03 -3.11
N ALA A 20 -10.17 0.47 -2.27
CA ALA A 20 -8.90 -0.20 -2.04
C ALA A 20 -9.08 -1.57 -1.38
N GLU A 21 -10.00 -1.69 -0.42
CA GLU A 21 -10.32 -2.99 0.18
C GLU A 21 -10.91 -3.97 -0.83
N ASP A 22 -11.93 -3.54 -1.57
CA ASP A 22 -12.59 -4.37 -2.58
C ASP A 22 -11.60 -4.85 -3.65
N ARG A 23 -10.75 -3.95 -4.14
CA ARG A 23 -9.73 -4.29 -5.13
C ARG A 23 -8.64 -5.18 -4.58
N LEU A 24 -8.21 -4.95 -3.34
CA LEU A 24 -7.23 -5.81 -2.69
C LEU A 24 -7.77 -7.25 -2.58
N GLN A 25 -9.01 -7.43 -2.14
CA GLN A 25 -9.63 -8.75 -2.02
C GLN A 25 -9.79 -9.44 -3.37
N PHE A 26 -10.21 -8.71 -4.40
CA PHE A 26 -10.31 -9.23 -5.77
C PHE A 26 -8.96 -9.78 -6.26
N TRP A 27 -7.88 -8.99 -6.14
CA TRP A 27 -6.56 -9.38 -6.63
C TRP A 27 -5.92 -10.50 -5.80
N ILE A 28 -6.15 -10.55 -4.49
CA ILE A 28 -5.73 -11.69 -3.64
C ILE A 28 -6.45 -12.96 -4.08
N SER A 29 -7.78 -12.92 -4.19
CA SER A 29 -8.60 -14.08 -4.58
C SER A 29 -8.19 -14.64 -5.95
N ARG A 30 -7.86 -13.74 -6.88
CA ARG A 30 -7.38 -14.13 -8.21
C ARG A 30 -6.00 -14.77 -8.19
N SER A 31 -5.09 -14.31 -7.33
CA SER A 31 -3.69 -14.76 -7.33
C SER A 31 -3.50 -16.27 -7.06
N GLY A 32 -4.50 -16.93 -6.46
CA GLY A 32 -4.50 -18.38 -6.22
C GLY A 32 -5.11 -19.21 -7.36
N GLN A 33 -5.63 -18.58 -8.42
CA GLN A 33 -6.27 -19.26 -9.54
C GLN A 33 -5.28 -19.52 -10.68
N THR A 34 -5.57 -20.55 -11.49
CA THR A 34 -4.79 -20.84 -12.70
C THR A 34 -4.91 -19.68 -13.69
N PRO A 35 -3.79 -19.19 -14.26
CA PRO A 35 -3.85 -18.08 -15.20
C PRO A 35 -4.68 -18.39 -16.44
N THR A 36 -5.41 -17.39 -16.91
CA THR A 36 -6.28 -17.43 -18.10
C THR A 36 -5.94 -16.29 -19.06
N SER A 37 -6.37 -16.40 -20.32
CA SER A 37 -6.23 -15.30 -21.30
C SER A 37 -6.92 -14.01 -20.84
N HIS A 38 -7.95 -14.10 -19.99
CA HIS A 38 -8.66 -12.95 -19.45
C HIS A 38 -7.84 -12.17 -18.41
N ASP A 39 -6.78 -12.78 -17.83
CA ASP A 39 -5.92 -12.09 -16.84
C ASP A 39 -5.25 -10.85 -17.41
N ALA A 40 -4.81 -10.89 -18.66
CA ALA A 40 -4.17 -9.74 -19.29
C ALA A 40 -5.13 -8.53 -19.36
N VAL A 41 -6.40 -8.78 -19.66
CA VAL A 41 -7.44 -7.75 -19.73
C VAL A 41 -7.74 -7.19 -18.35
N ASP A 42 -7.85 -8.05 -17.34
CA ASP A 42 -8.12 -7.60 -15.98
C ASP A 42 -6.96 -6.82 -15.39
N VAL A 43 -5.70 -7.19 -15.71
CA VAL A 43 -4.52 -6.43 -15.31
C VAL A 43 -4.52 -5.05 -15.94
N ASP A 44 -4.80 -4.95 -17.25
CA ASP A 44 -4.89 -3.67 -17.95
C ASP A 44 -5.96 -2.76 -17.35
N ARG A 45 -7.14 -3.32 -17.05
CA ARG A 45 -8.22 -2.60 -16.35
C ARG A 45 -7.80 -2.14 -14.95
N GLY A 46 -7.12 -2.98 -14.19
CA GLY A 46 -6.61 -2.63 -12.87
C GLY A 46 -5.59 -1.50 -12.91
N LEU A 47 -4.70 -1.50 -13.91
CA LEU A 47 -3.73 -0.40 -14.12
C LEU A 47 -4.42 0.89 -14.55
N PHE A 48 -5.42 0.80 -15.43
CA PHE A 48 -6.20 1.97 -15.84
C PHE A 48 -6.93 2.61 -14.66
N GLU A 49 -7.50 1.80 -13.77
CA GLU A 49 -8.18 2.27 -12.56
C GLU A 49 -7.24 3.00 -11.61
N LEU A 50 -6.04 2.44 -11.35
CA LEU A 50 -5.01 3.13 -10.56
C LEU A 50 -4.69 4.51 -11.12
N ARG A 51 -4.54 4.62 -12.45
CA ARG A 51 -4.27 5.88 -13.14
C ARG A 51 -5.46 6.85 -13.03
N LYS A 52 -6.68 6.36 -13.22
CA LYS A 52 -7.90 7.18 -13.18
C LYS A 52 -8.11 7.79 -11.79
N LEU A 53 -7.82 7.03 -10.73
CA LEU A 53 -7.94 7.47 -9.34
C LEU A 53 -6.68 8.20 -8.84
N GLY A 54 -5.61 8.28 -9.65
CA GLY A 54 -4.37 8.93 -9.25
C GLY A 54 -3.66 8.27 -8.06
N ILE A 55 -3.88 6.96 -7.83
CA ILE A 55 -3.41 6.25 -6.64
C ILE A 55 -1.89 6.35 -6.47
N GLU A 56 -1.13 6.27 -7.56
CA GLU A 56 0.33 6.40 -7.53
C GLU A 56 0.80 7.75 -6.99
N GLN A 57 0.15 8.83 -7.41
CA GLN A 57 0.46 10.19 -6.93
C GLN A 57 0.07 10.34 -5.46
N GLN A 58 -1.14 9.91 -5.08
CA GLN A 58 -1.60 9.99 -3.69
C GLN A 58 -0.68 9.21 -2.74
N LEU A 59 -0.23 8.02 -3.16
CA LEU A 59 0.74 7.22 -2.40
C LEU A 59 2.11 7.87 -2.32
N TRP A 60 2.57 8.52 -3.38
CA TRP A 60 3.82 9.26 -3.36
C TRP A 60 3.76 10.43 -2.37
N GLU A 61 2.65 11.20 -2.36
CA GLU A 61 2.43 12.29 -1.42
C GLU A 61 2.34 11.81 0.04
N ALA A 62 1.61 10.71 0.28
CA ALA A 62 1.54 10.08 1.60
C ALA A 62 2.92 9.63 2.10
N SER A 63 3.69 8.97 1.24
CA SER A 63 5.06 8.52 1.55
C SER A 63 5.99 9.69 1.86
N ARG A 64 5.84 10.83 1.18
CA ARG A 64 6.64 12.04 1.43
C ARG A 64 6.33 12.65 2.79
N LYS A 65 5.06 12.65 3.21
CA LYS A 65 4.65 13.15 4.54
C LYS A 65 5.30 12.34 5.67
N GLU A 66 5.44 11.03 5.49
CA GLU A 66 6.13 10.15 6.47
C GLU A 66 7.64 10.40 6.57
N ILE A 67 8.27 10.85 5.47
CA ILE A 67 9.71 11.16 5.45
C ILE A 67 9.99 12.55 6.02
N ASP A 68 9.18 13.55 5.64
CA ASP A 68 9.34 14.93 6.14
C ASP A 68 8.89 15.09 7.60
N HIS A 69 8.00 14.21 8.09
CA HIS A 69 7.71 14.05 9.52
C HIS A 69 8.14 12.66 9.97
N PRO A 70 9.41 12.46 10.39
CA PRO A 70 9.77 11.31 11.19
C PRO A 70 9.04 11.43 12.53
N SER A 71 7.77 11.02 12.56
CA SER A 71 6.98 10.95 13.78
C SER A 71 7.68 9.98 14.69
N ALA A 72 8.41 10.49 15.70
CA ALA A 72 8.70 10.02 17.06
C ALA A 72 8.80 8.51 17.40
N ALA A 73 8.66 7.59 16.46
CA ALA A 73 8.71 6.14 16.64
C ALA A 73 10.13 5.65 16.83
N SER A 74 11.13 6.49 16.54
CA SER A 74 12.55 6.20 16.71
C SER A 74 13.13 6.64 18.06
N LEU A 75 12.37 7.34 18.91
CA LEU A 75 12.89 7.91 20.17
C LEU A 75 12.58 7.09 21.43
N SER A 76 12.00 5.88 21.31
CA SER A 76 11.74 5.01 22.47
C SER A 76 12.72 3.83 22.61
N ASN A 77 13.93 3.92 22.05
CA ASN A 77 15.00 3.00 22.44
C ASN A 77 15.68 3.52 23.71
N ASN A 78 15.11 3.08 24.82
CA ASN A 78 15.55 3.17 26.21
C ASN A 78 17.05 3.46 26.39
N ASN A 79 17.34 4.61 27.00
CA ASN A 79 18.60 4.85 27.68
C ASN A 79 18.62 3.96 28.94
N ASP A 80 19.48 2.94 28.97
CA ASP A 80 19.82 2.23 30.20
C ASP A 80 20.75 3.11 31.06
N PRO A 81 20.39 3.47 32.31
CA PRO A 81 21.31 4.07 33.26
C PRO A 81 21.74 3.00 34.25
N GLU A 82 22.64 2.09 33.87
CA GLU A 82 23.35 1.22 34.81
C GLU A 82 24.86 1.38 34.65
N ASN A 83 25.42 2.40 35.32
CA ASN A 83 26.65 2.21 36.09
C ASN A 83 26.77 3.30 37.16
N SER A 84 26.14 3.07 38.30
CA SER A 84 26.57 3.65 39.58
C SER A 84 26.88 2.49 40.51
N LEU A 85 28.15 2.13 40.60
CA LEU A 85 28.87 1.65 41.80
C LEU A 85 30.38 1.70 41.55
#